data_AF-A0A2E5JTI3-F1
#
_entry.id   AF-A0A2E5JTI3-F1
#
_cell.length_a   1.000
_cell.length_b   1.000
_cell.length_c   1.000
_cell.angle_alpha   90.00
_cell.angle_beta   90.00
_cell.angle_gamma   90.00
#
_symmetry.space_group_name_H-M   'P 1'
#
loop_
_entity.id
_entity.type
_entity.pdbx_description
1 polymer ?
#
loop_
_entity_poly.entity_id
_entity_poly.type
_entity_poly.pdbx_seq_one_letter_code
_entity_poly.pdbx_strand_id
1 'polypeptide(L)'
;MDIRKMNQLKLITLSLILICFLGCSSSTNDWQILFDGKNTEHWRGFGKEDFPNDNWKVENNTLKTIPGLKNTIDIITKEKYQNFELELEWKVSKAGNSGVFYFASESQSYIWQSAPEMQVLDNDNHPDGKNPLTSAGSLFALIAPNNVKVKSVGKFNKAKIKVLKNRVEHWLNGVKIVEYVYQS
;
A
#
# COMPACT_ATOMS: atom_id res chain seq x y z
N MET A 1 8.67 -0.09 6.80
CA MET A 1 7.39 -0.22 6.07
C MET A 1 6.47 -0.89 7.04
N ASP A 2 5.37 -0.22 7.34
CA ASP A 2 4.65 -0.46 8.58
C ASP A 2 3.17 -0.41 8.28
N ILE A 3 2.40 -1.28 8.92
CA ILE A 3 0.95 -1.32 8.77
C ILE A 3 0.29 -1.35 10.13
N ARG A 4 -0.84 -0.68 10.26
CA ARG A 4 -1.66 -0.70 11.47
C ARG A 4 -3.07 -1.13 11.12
N LYS A 5 -3.59 -2.15 11.81
CA LYS A 5 -5.01 -2.53 11.74
C LYS A 5 -5.84 -1.46 12.42
N MET A 6 -6.92 -1.01 11.78
CA MET A 6 -7.80 0.02 12.32
C MET A 6 -9.08 -0.60 12.88
N ASN A 7 -9.38 -0.36 14.15
CA ASN A 7 -10.61 -0.81 14.77
C ASN A 7 -11.80 0.05 14.32
N GLN A 8 -12.95 -0.59 14.11
CA GLN A 8 -14.21 0.13 14.00
C GLN A 8 -14.75 0.39 15.41
N LEU A 9 -15.04 1.66 15.76
CA LEU A 9 -15.87 1.92 16.93
C LEU A 9 -17.26 1.30 16.67
N LYS A 10 -17.60 0.24 17.41
CA LYS A 10 -18.97 -0.23 17.53
C LYS A 10 -19.70 0.77 18.44
N LEU A 11 -20.73 1.47 17.94
CA LEU A 11 -21.68 2.12 18.84
C LEU A 11 -22.41 1.00 19.60
N ILE A 12 -21.99 0.76 20.84
CA ILE A 12 -22.75 -0.08 21.75
C ILE A 12 -23.91 0.79 22.24
N THR A 13 -25.12 0.55 21.74
CA THR A 13 -26.34 1.05 22.38
C THR A 13 -26.41 0.45 23.78
N LEU A 14 -26.04 1.23 24.77
CA LEU A 14 -26.00 0.81 26.17
C LEU A 14 -27.42 0.86 26.75
N SER A 15 -28.10 -0.28 26.81
CA SER A 15 -29.21 -0.43 27.76
C SER A 15 -28.64 -0.36 29.17
N LEU A 16 -29.23 0.51 29.99
CA LEU A 16 -28.80 0.90 31.33
C LEU A 16 -28.74 -0.31 32.28
N ILE A 17 -27.57 -0.94 32.42
CA ILE A 17 -27.24 -1.82 33.55
C ILE A 17 -25.88 -1.40 34.10
N LEU A 18 -25.93 -0.82 35.30
CA LEU A 18 -24.79 -0.34 36.08
C LEU A 18 -24.01 -1.54 36.64
N ILE A 19 -22.96 -1.96 35.94
CA ILE A 19 -21.90 -2.80 36.52
C ILE A 19 -20.56 -2.17 36.17
N CYS A 20 -19.93 -1.57 37.19
CA CYS A 20 -18.55 -1.07 37.14
C CYS A 20 -17.57 -2.25 37.05
N PHE A 21 -17.16 -2.59 35.84
CA PHE A 21 -15.83 -3.16 35.60
C PHE A 21 -15.05 -2.17 34.75
N LEU A 22 -14.13 -1.44 35.39
CA LEU A 22 -13.05 -0.71 34.71
C LEU A 22 -12.06 -1.73 34.13
N GLY A 23 -12.48 -2.40 33.06
CA GLY A 23 -11.58 -3.11 32.16
C GLY A 23 -10.97 -2.09 31.21
N CYS A 24 -9.69 -1.76 31.41
CA CYS A 24 -8.93 -0.93 30.49
C CYS A 24 -8.94 -1.62 29.12
N SER A 25 -9.78 -1.15 28.21
CA SER A 25 -9.77 -1.62 26.83
C SER A 25 -8.56 -0.99 26.16
N SER A 26 -7.40 -1.65 26.23
CA SER A 26 -6.25 -1.26 25.42
C SER A 26 -6.59 -1.61 23.98
N SER A 27 -7.21 -0.68 23.26
CA SER A 27 -7.23 -0.71 21.80
C SER A 27 -5.78 -0.49 21.35
N THR A 28 -5.01 -1.57 21.22
CA THR A 28 -3.63 -1.50 20.77
C THR A 28 -3.64 -1.00 19.33
N ASN A 29 -3.29 0.27 19.21
CA ASN A 29 -3.18 1.05 17.98
C ASN A 29 -1.79 0.80 17.38
N ASP A 30 -1.32 -0.44 17.47
CA ASP A 30 0.08 -0.78 17.35
C ASP A 30 0.44 -1.02 15.90
N TRP A 31 1.51 -0.37 15.47
CA TRP A 31 2.09 -0.55 14.15
C TRP A 31 2.85 -1.88 14.12
N GLN A 32 2.57 -2.69 13.10
CA GLN A 32 3.35 -3.86 12.74
C GLN A 32 4.36 -3.47 11.66
N ILE A 33 5.62 -3.83 11.87
CA ILE A 33 6.67 -3.67 10.86
C ILE A 33 6.50 -4.79 9.82
N LEU A 34 6.14 -4.45 8.58
CA LEU A 34 6.07 -5.39 7.46
C LEU A 34 7.43 -5.63 6.80
N PHE A 35 8.34 -4.65 6.90
CA PHE A 35 9.71 -4.77 6.43
C PHE A 35 10.61 -3.82 7.22
N ASP A 36 11.59 -4.41 7.91
CA ASP A 36 12.55 -3.76 8.82
C ASP A 36 13.88 -3.39 8.14
N GLY A 37 13.96 -3.59 6.82
CA GLY A 37 15.19 -3.45 6.04
C GLY A 37 15.90 -4.77 5.74
N LYS A 38 15.47 -5.89 6.33
CA LYS A 38 16.17 -7.18 6.23
C LYS A 38 15.23 -8.35 5.96
N ASN A 39 14.14 -8.44 6.71
CA ASN A 39 13.31 -9.64 6.78
C ASN A 39 12.10 -9.54 5.85
N THR A 40 11.91 -10.58 5.03
CA THR A 40 10.78 -10.69 4.07
C THR A 40 9.70 -11.65 4.56
N GLU A 41 9.71 -12.02 5.84
CA GLU A 41 8.86 -13.07 6.41
C GLU A 41 7.35 -12.80 6.29
N HIS A 42 6.95 -11.54 6.23
CA HIS A 42 5.56 -11.12 6.05
C HIS A 42 5.09 -11.15 4.60
N TRP A 43 5.97 -11.47 3.65
CA TRP A 43 5.73 -11.39 2.21
C TRP A 43 5.83 -12.75 1.55
N ARG A 44 5.06 -12.90 0.47
CA ARG A 44 5.18 -14.00 -0.50
C ARG A 44 4.90 -13.46 -1.90
N GLY A 45 5.22 -14.24 -2.92
CA GLY A 45 4.86 -13.90 -4.30
C GLY A 45 3.34 -14.00 -4.52
N PHE A 46 2.79 -13.15 -5.38
CA PHE A 46 1.43 -13.29 -5.87
C PHE A 46 1.29 -14.63 -6.62
N GLY A 47 0.34 -15.47 -6.20
CA GLY A 47 0.17 -16.84 -6.69
C GLY A 47 1.29 -17.81 -6.29
N LYS A 48 2.09 -17.48 -5.26
CA LYS A 48 3.19 -18.31 -4.75
C LYS A 48 3.07 -18.53 -3.24
N GLU A 49 3.61 -19.65 -2.76
CA GLU A 49 3.69 -19.95 -1.32
C GLU A 49 4.78 -19.12 -0.64
N ASP A 50 5.93 -18.98 -1.32
CA ASP A 50 7.13 -18.36 -0.78
C ASP A 50 7.46 -16.98 -1.39
N PHE A 51 8.42 -16.30 -0.76
CA PHE A 51 8.99 -15.07 -1.26
C PHE A 51 9.80 -15.32 -2.56
N PRO A 52 9.56 -14.55 -3.64
CA PRO A 52 10.16 -14.81 -4.95
C PRO A 52 11.57 -14.19 -5.04
N ASN A 53 12.57 -14.86 -4.46
CA ASN A 53 13.97 -14.37 -4.39
C ASN A 53 14.61 -14.09 -5.76
N ASP A 54 14.13 -14.72 -6.84
CA ASP A 54 14.60 -14.47 -8.20
C ASP A 54 14.00 -13.20 -8.83
N ASN A 55 13.02 -12.56 -8.18
CA ASN A 55 12.35 -11.35 -8.65
C ASN A 55 12.58 -10.14 -7.74
N TRP A 56 12.76 -10.40 -6.44
CA TRP A 56 12.93 -9.38 -5.42
C TRP A 56 14.12 -9.71 -4.54
N LYS A 57 14.89 -8.67 -4.18
CA LYS A 57 16.02 -8.80 -3.26
C LYS A 57 16.00 -7.71 -2.20
N VAL A 58 16.58 -8.05 -1.06
CA VAL A 58 16.93 -7.07 -0.04
C VAL A 58 18.31 -6.51 -0.36
N GLU A 59 18.39 -5.19 -0.54
CA GLU A 59 19.63 -4.49 -0.87
C GLU A 59 19.62 -3.12 -0.20
N ASN A 60 20.69 -2.75 0.50
CA ASN A 60 20.84 -1.45 1.16
C ASN A 60 19.63 -1.06 2.05
N ASN A 61 19.15 -2.02 2.85
CA ASN A 61 17.95 -1.88 3.69
C ASN A 61 16.67 -1.57 2.91
N THR A 62 16.61 -1.91 1.62
CA THR A 62 15.42 -1.75 0.76
C THR A 62 14.99 -3.07 0.17
N LEU A 63 13.69 -3.22 -0.06
CA LEU A 63 13.12 -4.29 -0.85
C LEU A 63 13.04 -3.82 -2.31
N LYS A 64 13.77 -4.49 -3.21
CA LYS A 64 14.03 -4.01 -4.57
C LYS A 64 13.71 -5.07 -5.61
N THR A 65 13.00 -4.67 -6.66
CA THR A 65 12.77 -5.50 -7.85
C THR A 65 14.07 -5.74 -8.62
N ILE A 66 14.22 -6.93 -9.18
CA ILE A 66 15.33 -7.29 -10.06
C ILE A 66 14.94 -6.92 -11.50
N PRO A 67 15.63 -5.97 -12.15
CA PRO A 67 15.27 -5.52 -13.49
C PRO A 67 15.70 -6.51 -14.57
N GLY A 68 15.07 -6.42 -15.76
CA GLY A 68 15.47 -7.17 -16.96
C GLY A 68 15.00 -8.62 -17.02
N LEU A 69 14.15 -9.05 -16.09
CA LEU A 69 13.55 -10.37 -16.09
C LEU A 69 12.44 -10.47 -17.14
N LYS A 70 12.30 -11.65 -17.77
CA LYS A 70 11.21 -11.93 -18.72
C LYS A 70 9.86 -12.05 -18.04
N ASN A 71 9.84 -12.64 -16.83
CA ASN A 71 8.66 -12.82 -16.02
C ASN A 71 8.92 -12.17 -14.66
N THR A 72 8.12 -11.17 -14.31
CA THR A 72 8.16 -10.53 -13.00
C THR A 72 7.05 -11.09 -12.11
N ILE A 73 7.32 -11.22 -10.81
CA ILE A 73 6.33 -11.66 -9.82
C ILE A 73 6.10 -10.52 -8.83
N ASP A 74 4.86 -10.06 -8.71
CA ASP A 74 4.44 -9.13 -7.65
C ASP A 74 4.52 -9.80 -6.28
N ILE A 75 4.72 -9.02 -5.22
CA ILE A 75 4.68 -9.52 -3.84
C ILE A 75 3.42 -9.04 -3.13
N ILE A 76 2.90 -9.89 -2.24
CA ILE A 76 1.76 -9.60 -1.38
C ILE A 76 2.08 -9.99 0.06
N THR A 77 1.39 -9.35 1.00
CA THR A 77 1.45 -9.75 2.40
C THR A 77 0.84 -11.14 2.59
N LYS A 78 1.38 -11.91 3.52
CA LYS A 78 0.77 -13.20 3.92
C LYS A 78 -0.56 -12.99 4.64
N GLU A 79 -0.67 -11.93 5.43
CA GLU A 79 -1.92 -11.53 6.09
C GLU A 79 -2.83 -10.70 5.16
N LYS A 80 -4.13 -10.75 5.46
CA LYS A 80 -5.16 -9.92 4.81
C LYS A 80 -5.58 -8.79 5.75
N TYR A 81 -5.81 -7.60 5.19
CA TYR A 81 -6.18 -6.41 5.93
C TYR A 81 -7.46 -5.80 5.35
N GLN A 82 -8.42 -5.47 6.22
CA GLN A 82 -9.68 -4.84 5.82
C GLN A 82 -9.67 -3.33 6.09
N ASN A 83 -9.54 -2.92 7.35
CA ASN A 83 -9.32 -1.53 7.73
C ASN A 83 -7.86 -1.40 8.18
N PHE A 84 -7.11 -0.53 7.53
CA PHE A 84 -5.68 -0.40 7.79
C PHE A 84 -5.13 0.98 7.43
N GLU A 85 -3.99 1.30 8.02
CA GLU A 85 -3.12 2.38 7.57
C GLU A 85 -1.77 1.76 7.23
N LEU A 86 -1.35 1.86 5.97
CA LEU A 86 -0.06 1.40 5.46
C LEU A 86 0.83 2.62 5.22
N GLU A 87 2.03 2.61 5.78
CA GLU A 87 3.08 3.60 5.51
C GLU A 87 4.33 2.93 4.93
N LEU A 88 4.82 3.47 3.82
CA LEU A 88 6.03 3.00 3.16
C LEU A 88 6.77 4.16 2.48
N GLU A 89 8.03 3.90 2.13
CA GLU A 89 8.79 4.78 1.26
C GLU A 89 9.09 4.06 -0.05
N TRP A 90 8.96 4.77 -1.17
CA TRP A 90 9.32 4.24 -2.48
C TRP A 90 10.30 5.16 -3.20
N LYS A 91 11.13 4.56 -4.04
CA LYS A 91 12.13 5.23 -4.88
C LYS A 91 12.19 4.48 -6.20
N VAL A 92 12.23 5.21 -7.30
CA VAL A 92 12.34 4.65 -8.66
C VAL A 92 13.65 5.06 -9.32
N SER A 93 14.09 4.24 -10.28
CA SER A 93 15.08 4.61 -11.29
C SER A 93 14.45 5.52 -12.36
N LYS A 94 15.28 6.05 -13.26
CA LYS A 94 14.80 6.82 -14.42
C LYS A 94 13.83 5.96 -15.23
N ALA A 95 12.68 6.53 -15.58
CA ALA A 95 11.55 5.87 -16.23
C ALA A 95 11.06 4.60 -15.49
N GLY A 96 11.26 4.52 -14.17
CA GLY A 96 10.75 3.40 -13.38
C GLY A 96 9.24 3.45 -13.22
N ASN A 97 8.62 2.27 -13.20
CA ASN A 97 7.18 2.04 -13.03
C ASN A 97 6.98 0.87 -12.06
N SER A 98 6.09 1.05 -11.10
CA SER A 98 5.73 0.08 -10.07
C SER A 98 4.39 0.50 -9.45
N GLY A 99 3.89 -0.24 -8.46
CA GLY A 99 2.60 0.07 -7.84
C GLY A 99 2.52 -0.41 -6.41
N VAL A 100 1.65 0.23 -5.63
CA VAL A 100 1.23 -0.27 -4.32
C VAL A 100 -0.22 -0.72 -4.45
N PHE A 101 -0.42 -2.03 -4.54
CA PHE A 101 -1.74 -2.64 -4.61
C PHE A 101 -2.34 -2.85 -3.22
N TYR A 102 -3.67 -2.78 -3.13
CA TYR A 102 -4.42 -3.11 -1.92
C TYR A 102 -5.73 -3.82 -2.29
N PHE A 103 -6.35 -4.49 -1.31
CA PHE A 103 -7.46 -5.43 -1.55
C PHE A 103 -7.15 -6.52 -2.59
N ALA A 104 -5.88 -6.88 -2.71
CA ALA A 104 -5.44 -7.91 -3.65
C ALA A 104 -6.17 -9.24 -3.42
N SER A 105 -6.63 -9.83 -4.51
CA SER A 105 -7.21 -11.16 -4.54
C SER A 105 -6.49 -12.01 -5.58
N GLU A 106 -6.29 -13.29 -5.28
CA GLU A 106 -5.72 -14.26 -6.23
C GLU A 106 -6.82 -14.93 -7.07
N SER A 107 -7.95 -14.24 -7.26
CA SER A 107 -9.06 -14.71 -8.10
C SER A 107 -8.81 -14.50 -9.59
N GLN A 108 -7.78 -13.73 -9.94
CA GLN A 108 -7.36 -13.40 -11.31
C GLN A 108 -5.89 -13.77 -11.51
N SER A 109 -5.47 -13.88 -12.78
CA SER A 109 -4.09 -14.26 -13.13
C SER A 109 -3.05 -13.22 -12.75
N TYR A 110 -3.44 -11.94 -12.74
CA TYR A 110 -2.57 -10.82 -12.39
C TYR A 110 -3.23 -9.92 -11.35
N ILE A 111 -2.42 -9.37 -10.44
CA ILE A 111 -2.89 -8.56 -9.32
C ILE A 111 -3.71 -7.33 -9.76
N TRP A 112 -3.26 -6.64 -10.82
CA TRP A 112 -3.89 -5.44 -11.36
C TRP A 112 -5.31 -5.67 -11.91
N GLN A 113 -5.69 -6.91 -12.17
CA GLN A 113 -7.04 -7.24 -12.66
C GLN A 113 -8.10 -7.15 -11.56
N SER A 114 -7.70 -7.21 -10.28
CA SER A 114 -8.65 -7.19 -9.15
C SER A 114 -8.32 -6.17 -8.06
N ALA A 115 -7.05 -5.76 -7.95
CA ALA A 115 -6.58 -4.88 -6.90
C ALA A 115 -6.51 -3.42 -7.38
N PRO A 116 -7.14 -2.47 -6.67
CA PRO A 116 -6.80 -1.05 -6.79
C PRO A 116 -5.30 -0.78 -6.56
N GLU A 117 -4.79 0.24 -7.25
CA GLU A 117 -3.35 0.56 -7.27
C GLU A 117 -3.10 2.04 -6.99
N MET A 118 -2.25 2.33 -6.01
CA MET A 118 -1.56 3.61 -5.94
C MET A 118 -0.31 3.54 -6.84
N GLN A 119 -0.32 4.31 -7.92
CA GLN A 119 0.76 4.32 -8.91
C GLN A 119 2.08 4.83 -8.31
N VAL A 120 3.20 4.15 -8.63
CA VAL A 120 4.57 4.53 -8.28
C VAL A 120 5.37 4.73 -9.57
N LEU A 121 5.66 5.99 -9.91
CA LEU A 121 6.18 6.33 -11.23
C LEU A 121 7.25 7.42 -11.20
N ASP A 122 8.16 7.37 -12.17
CA ASP A 122 8.91 8.54 -12.63
C ASP A 122 8.07 9.35 -13.62
N ASN A 123 7.34 10.35 -13.12
CA ASN A 123 6.44 11.18 -13.94
C ASN A 123 7.15 11.93 -15.07
N ASP A 124 8.43 12.28 -14.88
CA ASP A 124 9.14 13.15 -15.82
C ASP A 124 9.64 12.37 -17.03
N ASN A 125 9.93 11.07 -16.88
CA ASN A 125 10.56 10.26 -17.93
C ASN A 125 9.73 9.05 -18.39
N HIS A 126 8.77 8.56 -17.60
CA HIS A 126 7.89 7.47 -18.03
C HIS A 126 6.72 8.03 -18.88
N PRO A 127 6.36 7.41 -20.01
CA PRO A 127 5.26 7.89 -20.87
C PRO A 127 3.93 8.11 -20.14
N ASP A 128 3.59 7.20 -19.21
CA ASP A 128 2.37 7.30 -18.39
C ASP A 128 2.33 8.54 -17.49
N GLY A 129 3.47 9.17 -17.22
CA GLY A 129 3.56 10.42 -16.45
C GLY A 129 2.88 11.60 -17.14
N LYS A 130 2.64 11.51 -18.46
CA LYS A 130 1.96 12.55 -19.25
C LYS A 130 0.45 12.61 -19.01
N ASN A 131 -0.13 11.57 -18.42
CA ASN A 131 -1.55 11.52 -18.09
C ASN A 131 -1.72 11.50 -16.56
N PRO A 132 -2.41 12.50 -15.97
CA PRO A 132 -2.65 12.55 -14.52
C PRO A 132 -3.28 11.27 -13.94
N LEU A 133 -4.12 10.56 -14.71
CA LEU A 133 -4.77 9.32 -14.28
C LEU A 133 -3.81 8.13 -14.15
N THR A 134 -2.63 8.20 -14.77
CA THR A 134 -1.63 7.14 -14.76
C THR A 134 -0.30 7.59 -14.15
N SER A 135 -0.27 8.79 -13.58
CA SER A 135 0.92 9.40 -12.95
C SER A 135 1.05 9.01 -11.46
N ALA A 136 2.25 9.14 -10.91
CA ALA A 136 2.54 8.76 -9.53
C ALA A 136 1.52 9.33 -8.52
N GLY A 137 1.01 8.44 -7.67
CA GLY A 137 0.03 8.74 -6.64
C GLY A 137 -1.43 8.66 -7.08
N SER A 138 -1.72 8.56 -8.38
CA SER A 138 -3.07 8.29 -8.88
C SER A 138 -3.63 7.00 -8.29
N LEU A 139 -4.95 6.91 -8.16
CA LEU A 139 -5.60 5.61 -8.29
C LEU A 139 -5.55 5.25 -9.78
N PHE A 140 -4.66 4.33 -10.15
CA PHE A 140 -4.26 4.11 -11.55
C PHE A 140 -5.46 3.95 -12.47
N ALA A 141 -5.46 4.72 -13.56
CA ALA A 141 -6.50 4.82 -14.59
C ALA A 141 -7.91 5.27 -14.12
N LEU A 142 -8.09 5.63 -12.84
CA LEU A 142 -9.42 5.95 -12.28
C LEU A 142 -9.50 7.36 -11.68
N ILE A 143 -8.57 7.74 -10.79
CA ILE A 143 -8.61 9.03 -10.09
C ILE A 143 -7.23 9.68 -10.10
N ALA A 144 -7.16 10.87 -10.71
CA ALA A 144 -5.95 11.67 -10.75
C ALA A 144 -5.63 12.23 -9.35
N PRO A 145 -4.34 12.34 -8.99
CA PRO A 145 -3.93 12.87 -7.70
C PRO A 145 -3.99 14.40 -7.70
N ASN A 146 -4.58 14.99 -6.68
CA ASN A 146 -4.63 16.44 -6.47
C ASN A 146 -3.34 16.94 -5.82
N ASN A 147 -2.78 18.06 -6.32
CA ASN A 147 -1.62 18.75 -5.73
C ASN A 147 -0.41 17.84 -5.45
N VAL A 148 -0.19 16.81 -6.29
CA VAL A 148 0.89 15.86 -6.09
C VAL A 148 2.25 16.51 -6.28
N LYS A 149 3.16 16.26 -5.33
CA LYS A 149 4.58 16.65 -5.43
C LYS A 149 5.43 15.40 -5.26
N VAL A 150 5.92 14.91 -6.37
CA VAL A 150 6.82 13.75 -6.43
C VAL A 150 8.26 14.26 -6.36
N LYS A 151 9.07 13.65 -5.50
CA LYS A 151 10.51 13.93 -5.48
C LYS A 151 11.17 13.30 -6.71
N SER A 152 12.21 13.97 -7.20
CA SER A 152 13.03 13.52 -8.33
C SER A 152 13.49 12.07 -8.19
N VAL A 153 13.73 11.42 -9.33
CA VAL A 153 14.37 10.10 -9.45
C VAL A 153 15.53 9.93 -8.46
N GLY A 154 15.61 8.75 -7.84
CA GLY A 154 16.65 8.45 -6.84
C GLY A 154 16.38 8.96 -5.43
N LYS A 155 15.31 9.74 -5.19
CA LYS A 155 14.89 10.16 -3.84
C LYS A 155 13.69 9.36 -3.36
N PHE A 156 13.63 9.12 -2.05
CA PHE A 156 12.51 8.44 -1.42
C PHE A 156 11.30 9.36 -1.23
N ASN A 157 10.16 8.91 -1.74
CA ASN A 157 8.84 9.49 -1.50
C ASN A 157 8.15 8.71 -0.39
N LYS A 158 7.55 9.43 0.58
CA LYS A 158 6.75 8.82 1.65
C LYS A 158 5.33 8.63 1.13
N ALA A 159 4.84 7.40 1.10
CA ALA A 159 3.47 7.07 0.72
C ALA A 159 2.69 6.57 1.92
N LYS A 160 1.40 6.88 1.93
CA LYS A 160 0.44 6.27 2.83
C LYS A 160 -0.84 5.91 2.10
N ILE A 161 -1.35 4.72 2.40
CA ILE A 161 -2.69 4.28 2.02
C ILE A 161 -3.48 4.04 3.29
N LYS A 162 -4.60 4.74 3.44
CA LYS A 162 -5.48 4.61 4.59
C LYS A 162 -6.84 4.11 4.15
N VAL A 163 -7.28 3.02 4.75
CA VAL A 163 -8.57 2.39 4.52
C VAL A 163 -9.32 2.30 5.83
N LEU A 164 -10.45 3.00 5.91
CA LEU A 164 -11.36 2.90 7.03
C LEU A 164 -12.79 2.72 6.51
N LYS A 165 -13.37 1.55 6.79
CA LYS A 165 -14.60 1.06 6.17
C LYS A 165 -14.40 0.98 4.66
N ASN A 166 -15.19 1.72 3.91
CA ASN A 166 -15.10 1.86 2.47
C ASN A 166 -14.35 3.14 2.05
N ARG A 167 -13.92 4.01 2.96
CA ARG A 167 -13.19 5.22 2.60
C ARG A 167 -11.71 4.90 2.43
N VAL A 168 -11.17 5.24 1.27
CA VAL A 168 -9.76 5.06 0.92
C VAL A 168 -9.12 6.42 0.65
N GLU A 169 -7.92 6.62 1.20
CA GLU A 169 -7.12 7.82 1.01
C GLU A 169 -5.71 7.43 0.55
N HIS A 170 -5.19 8.11 -0.50
CA HIS A 170 -3.77 8.11 -0.80
C HIS A 170 -3.14 9.40 -0.33
N TRP A 171 -1.97 9.27 0.30
CA TRP A 171 -1.15 10.36 0.76
C TRP A 171 0.25 10.21 0.18
N LEU A 172 0.84 11.31 -0.29
CA LEU A 172 2.21 11.34 -0.77
C LEU A 172 2.93 12.55 -0.19
N ASN A 173 4.10 12.31 0.41
CA ASN A 173 4.95 13.32 1.04
C ASN A 173 4.20 14.24 2.02
N GLY A 174 3.26 13.66 2.79
CA GLY A 174 2.47 14.37 3.80
C GLY A 174 1.22 15.08 3.28
N VAL A 175 0.94 15.01 1.98
CA VAL A 175 -0.25 15.63 1.36
C VAL A 175 -1.23 14.52 0.97
N LYS A 176 -2.51 14.69 1.30
CA LYS A 176 -3.58 13.82 0.78
C LYS A 176 -3.83 14.19 -0.67
N ILE A 177 -3.70 13.20 -1.56
CA ILE A 177 -3.74 13.42 -3.01
C ILE A 177 -4.93 12.72 -3.68
N VAL A 178 -5.42 11.62 -3.11
CA VAL A 178 -6.62 10.91 -3.59
C VAL A 178 -7.49 10.58 -2.39
N GLU A 179 -8.80 10.66 -2.58
CA GLU A 179 -9.80 10.17 -1.65
C GLU A 179 -11.01 9.65 -2.42
N TYR A 180 -11.52 8.48 -2.04
CA TYR A 180 -12.73 7.92 -2.63
C TYR A 180 -13.44 6.93 -1.70
N VAL A 181 -14.64 6.51 -2.11
CA VAL A 181 -15.40 5.45 -1.45
C VAL A 181 -15.33 4.19 -2.32
N TYR A 182 -14.72 3.14 -1.81
CA TYR A 182 -14.65 1.83 -2.44
C TYR A 182 -16.01 1.14 -2.35
N GLN A 183 -16.59 0.85 -3.51
CA GLN A 183 -17.80 0.05 -3.64
C GLN A 183 -17.39 -1.29 -4.22
N SER A 184 -17.45 -2.33 -3.40
CA SER A 184 -17.26 -3.73 -3.80
C SER A 184 -18.60 -4.38 -4.09
#